data_AF-A0A3A4XT54-F1
#
_entry.id   AF-A0A3A4XT54-F1
#
_cell.length_a   1.000
_cell.length_b   1.000
_cell.length_c   1.000
_cell.angle_alpha   90.00
_cell.angle_beta   90.00
_cell.angle_gamma   90.00
#
_symmetry.space_group_name_H-M   'P 1'
#
loop_
_entity.id
_entity.type
_entity.pdbx_description
1 polymer ?
#
loop_
_entity_poly.entity_id
_entity_poly.type
_entity_poly.pdbx_seq_one_letter_code
_entity_poly.pdbx_strand_id
1 'polypeptide(L)'
;MEIYAALESLKGLILECDLPRTDLALFGIKCPYCGKSDRIHPLEPPQDLIALLERTQLERYSDLWQRLNPSQGDLGICKFCHNPLGLSLPEGIARTLDSA
;
A
#
# COMPACT_ATOMS: atom_id res chain seq x y z
N MET A 1 -15.80 6.42 -8.49
CA MET A 1 -15.28 5.67 -9.65
C MET A 1 -13.78 5.88 -9.83
N GLU A 2 -13.22 7.06 -9.51
CA GLU A 2 -11.78 7.34 -9.60
C GLU A 2 -10.89 6.59 -8.58
N ILE A 3 -11.36 6.41 -7.33
CA ILE A 3 -10.58 5.73 -6.27
C ILE A 3 -10.32 4.26 -6.60
N TYR A 4 -11.32 3.56 -7.14
CA TYR A 4 -11.16 2.15 -7.55
C TYR A 4 -10.11 1.99 -8.66
N ALA A 5 -10.13 2.88 -9.66
CA ALA A 5 -9.12 2.88 -10.72
C ALA A 5 -7.71 3.18 -10.20
N ALA A 6 -7.59 4.09 -9.22
CA ALA A 6 -6.33 4.37 -8.53
C ALA A 6 -5.84 3.15 -7.72
N LEU A 7 -6.74 2.45 -7.02
CA LEU A 7 -6.40 1.24 -6.27
C LEU A 7 -5.90 0.11 -7.16
N GLU A 8 -6.59 -0.15 -8.26
CA GLU A 8 -6.16 -1.17 -9.23
C GLU A 8 -4.83 -0.77 -9.89
N SER A 9 -4.64 0.52 -10.18
CA SER A 9 -3.37 1.02 -10.71
C SER A 9 -2.22 0.85 -9.71
N LEU A 10 -2.46 1.14 -8.42
CA LEU A 10 -1.47 0.98 -7.37
C LEU A 10 -1.14 -0.50 -7.17
N LYS A 11 -2.16 -1.36 -7.13
CA LYS A 11 -2.00 -2.81 -7.03
C LYS A 11 -1.16 -3.36 -8.19
N GLY A 12 -1.48 -2.94 -9.42
CA GLY A 12 -0.71 -3.32 -10.60
C GLY A 12 0.75 -2.92 -10.47
N LEU A 13 1.02 -1.68 -10.05
CA LEU A 13 2.38 -1.16 -9.92
C LEU A 13 3.17 -1.83 -8.78
N ILE A 14 2.51 -2.14 -7.65
CA ILE A 14 3.11 -2.90 -6.55
C ILE A 14 3.53 -4.29 -7.03
N LEU A 15 2.67 -4.98 -7.78
CA LEU A 15 3.00 -6.32 -8.29
C LEU A 15 4.07 -6.28 -9.39
N GLU A 16 4.02 -5.29 -10.28
CA GLU A 16 5.01 -5.11 -11.35
C GLU A 16 6.40 -4.79 -10.80
N CYS A 17 6.48 -3.95 -9.77
CA CYS A 17 7.74 -3.49 -9.18
C CYS A 17 8.21 -4.37 -7.99
N ASP A 18 7.46 -5.45 -7.69
CA ASP A 18 7.64 -6.35 -6.56
C ASP A 18 7.78 -5.62 -5.20
N LEU A 19 6.80 -4.77 -4.89
CA LEU A 19 6.73 -4.01 -3.65
C LEU A 19 5.89 -4.76 -2.57
N PRO A 20 6.10 -4.46 -1.27
CA PRO A 20 7.30 -3.81 -0.74
C PRO A 20 8.52 -4.69 -0.92
N ARG A 21 9.70 -4.06 -1.01
CA ARG A 21 10.99 -4.75 -1.08
C ARG A 21 11.48 -5.16 0.30
N THR A 22 11.02 -4.45 1.32
CA THR A 22 11.30 -4.77 2.71
C THR A 22 10.41 -5.93 3.16
N ASP A 23 11.04 -7.02 3.60
CA ASP A 23 10.31 -8.18 4.13
C ASP A 23 9.93 -7.97 5.61
N LEU A 24 9.18 -6.90 5.86
CA LEU A 24 8.62 -6.59 7.18
C LEU A 24 7.13 -6.96 7.18
N ALA A 25 6.75 -7.96 7.97
CA ALA A 25 5.35 -8.27 8.23
C ALA A 25 4.90 -7.66 9.56
N LEU A 26 3.76 -6.97 9.55
CA LEU A 26 3.10 -6.46 10.74
C LEU A 26 2.28 -7.58 11.39
N PHE A 27 2.58 -7.84 12.66
CA PHE A 27 1.88 -8.83 13.47
C PHE A 27 0.65 -8.22 14.17
N GLY A 28 -0.40 -9.03 14.33
CA GLY A 28 -1.63 -8.62 15.01
C GLY A 28 -2.56 -7.72 14.21
N ILE A 29 -2.14 -7.25 13.03
CA ILE A 29 -2.97 -6.44 12.13
C ILE A 29 -3.76 -7.37 11.19
N LYS A 30 -5.10 -7.21 11.19
CA LYS A 30 -6.01 -7.99 10.35
C LYS A 30 -6.33 -7.25 9.05
N CYS A 31 -6.20 -7.94 7.92
CA CYS A 31 -6.64 -7.42 6.62
C CYS A 31 -8.16 -7.22 6.61
N PRO A 32 -8.67 -6.02 6.27
CA PRO A 32 -10.11 -5.79 6.19
C PRO A 32 -10.76 -6.48 4.97
N TYR A 33 -9.99 -6.83 3.93
CA TYR A 33 -10.52 -7.52 2.74
C TYR A 33 -10.67 -9.04 2.92
N CYS A 34 -9.61 -9.73 3.34
CA CYS A 34 -9.60 -11.21 3.42
C CYS A 34 -9.72 -11.74 4.85
N GLY A 35 -9.67 -10.86 5.86
CA GLY A 35 -9.74 -11.24 7.27
C GLY A 35 -8.51 -11.97 7.82
N LYS A 36 -7.43 -12.13 7.04
CA LYS A 36 -6.18 -12.75 7.49
C LYS A 36 -5.30 -11.75 8.24
N SER A 37 -4.61 -12.22 9.27
CA SER A 37 -3.60 -11.46 10.02
C SER A 37 -2.18 -11.82 9.57
N ASP A 38 -1.20 -11.05 10.07
CA ASP A 38 0.24 -11.41 10.06
C ASP A 38 0.87 -11.54 8.65
N ARG A 39 0.21 -10.98 7.64
CA ARG A 39 0.63 -10.95 6.24
C ARG A 39 0.47 -9.55 5.65
N ILE A 40 0.45 -8.54 6.50
CA ILE A 40 0.37 -7.14 6.11
C ILE A 40 1.78 -6.59 6.10
N HIS A 41 2.23 -6.10 4.95
CA HIS A 41 3.53 -5.50 4.81
C HIS A 41 3.35 -4.01 4.52
N PRO A 42 4.03 -3.11 5.25
CA PRO A 42 4.02 -1.70 4.91
C PRO A 42 4.73 -1.50 3.59
N LEU A 43 4.21 -0.59 2.78
CA LEU A 43 4.83 -0.16 1.56
C LEU A 43 5.85 0.95 1.87
N GLU A 44 6.96 0.97 1.15
CA GLU A 44 7.94 2.05 1.29
C GLU A 44 7.37 3.37 0.77
N PRO A 45 7.58 4.49 1.47
CA PRO A 45 7.14 5.77 0.98
C PRO A 45 7.94 6.16 -0.29
N PRO A 46 7.39 7.00 -1.20
CA PRO A 46 8.00 7.26 -2.50
C PRO A 46 9.47 7.70 -2.45
N GLN A 47 9.87 8.47 -1.42
CA GLN A 47 11.24 8.92 -1.25
C GLN A 47 12.26 7.78 -1.09
N ASP A 48 11.84 6.65 -0.53
CA ASP A 48 12.72 5.48 -0.31
C ASP A 48 12.86 4.63 -1.57
N LEU A 49 12.01 4.86 -2.57
CA LEU A 49 12.00 4.14 -3.85
C LEU A 49 12.71 4.87 -4.99
N ILE A 50 13.20 6.11 -4.76
CA ILE A 50 13.82 6.97 -5.78
C ILE A 50 14.97 6.27 -6.52
N ALA A 51 15.80 5.52 -5.80
CA ALA A 51 16.96 4.83 -6.36
C ALA A 51 16.62 3.43 -6.93
N LEU A 52 15.39 2.96 -6.74
CA LEU A 52 14.98 1.58 -7.00
C LEU A 52 14.00 1.44 -8.17
N LEU A 53 13.22 2.48 -8.43
CA LEU A 53 12.23 2.51 -9.50
C LEU A 53 12.65 3.43 -10.64
N GLU A 54 12.16 3.16 -11.84
CA GLU A 54 12.29 4.10 -12.94
C GLU A 54 11.50 5.38 -12.65
N ARG A 55 11.95 6.50 -13.21
CA ARG A 55 11.34 7.82 -12.97
C ARG A 55 9.84 7.84 -13.24
N THR A 56 9.39 7.20 -14.31
CA THR A 56 7.97 7.11 -14.69
C THR A 56 7.15 6.27 -13.71
N GLN A 57 7.70 5.16 -13.22
CA GLN A 57 7.07 4.30 -12.21
C GLN A 57 6.98 5.03 -10.87
N LEU A 58 8.06 5.72 -10.47
CA LEU A 58 8.13 6.52 -9.26
C LEU A 58 7.11 7.66 -9.28
N GLU A 59 7.01 8.41 -10.39
CA GLU A 59 6.04 9.50 -10.53
C GLU A 59 4.61 8.99 -10.38
N ARG A 60 4.28 7.85 -11.02
CA ARG A 60 2.96 7.21 -10.90
C ARG A 60 2.71 6.70 -9.48
N TYR A 61 3.70 6.05 -8.86
CA TYR A 61 3.60 5.57 -7.49
C TYR A 61 3.35 6.71 -6.52
N SER A 62 4.10 7.80 -6.66
CA SER A 62 3.97 8.98 -5.80
C SER A 62 2.61 9.65 -5.92
N ASP A 63 2.07 9.80 -7.13
CA ASP A 63 0.72 10.36 -7.33
C ASP A 63 -0.36 9.45 -6.70
N LEU A 64 -0.29 8.14 -6.93
CA LEU A 64 -1.22 7.18 -6.35
C LEU A 64 -1.11 7.12 -4.82
N TRP A 65 0.11 7.18 -4.29
CA TRP A 65 0.37 7.22 -2.85
C TRP A 65 -0.30 8.44 -2.20
N GLN A 66 -0.08 9.64 -2.75
CA GLN A 66 -0.66 10.87 -2.21
C GLN A 66 -2.18 10.89 -2.33
N ARG A 67 -2.73 10.40 -3.44
CA ARG A 67 -4.18 10.34 -3.67
C ARG A 67 -4.89 9.37 -2.72
N LEU A 68 -4.32 8.19 -2.50
CA LEU A 68 -4.92 7.14 -1.69
C LEU A 68 -4.64 7.31 -0.19
N ASN A 69 -3.67 8.15 0.17
CA ASN A 69 -3.29 8.38 1.56
C ASN A 69 -3.30 9.88 1.95
N PRO A 70 -4.45 10.57 1.86
CA PRO A 70 -4.54 12.00 2.14
C PRO A 70 -4.33 12.34 3.63
N SER A 71 -4.52 11.38 4.54
CA SER A 71 -4.43 11.59 5.99
C SER A 71 -3.04 11.37 6.60
N GLN A 72 -1.98 11.32 5.79
CA GLN A 72 -0.60 11.05 6.24
C GLN A 72 -0.43 9.73 7.02
N GLY A 73 -1.25 8.72 6.74
CA GLY A 73 -1.04 7.38 7.30
C GLY A 73 0.14 6.67 6.63
N ASP A 74 0.27 5.38 6.89
CA ASP A 74 1.13 4.51 6.07
C ASP A 74 0.27 3.73 5.09
N LEU A 75 0.82 3.31 3.95
CA LEU A 75 0.18 2.33 3.09
C LEU A 75 0.80 0.96 3.31
N GLY A 76 0.01 -0.07 3.06
CA GLY A 76 0.47 -1.44 3.12
C GLY A 76 -0.17 -2.30 2.05
N ILE A 77 0.32 -3.52 1.93
CA ILE A 77 -0.28 -4.55 1.10
C ILE A 77 -0.47 -5.83 1.92
N CYS A 78 -1.59 -6.49 1.72
CA CYS A 78 -1.75 -7.85 2.20
C CYS A 78 -1.10 -8.83 1.21
N LYS A 79 -0.05 -9.56 1.59
CA LYS A 79 0.57 -10.59 0.72
C LYS A 79 -0.33 -11.83 0.49
N PHE A 80 -1.53 -11.89 1.08
CA PHE A 80 -2.51 -12.95 0.82
C PHE A 80 -3.46 -12.61 -0.34
N CYS A 81 -4.09 -11.43 -0.29
CA CYS A 81 -5.04 -11.00 -1.34
C CYS A 81 -4.46 -9.94 -2.30
N HIS A 82 -3.23 -9.49 -2.07
CA HIS A 82 -2.54 -8.45 -2.81
C HIS A 82 -3.30 -7.13 -2.90
N ASN A 83 -4.20 -6.86 -1.94
CA ASN A 83 -4.92 -5.59 -1.91
C ASN A 83 -4.12 -4.54 -1.13
N PRO A 84 -3.95 -3.33 -1.68
CA PRO A 84 -3.44 -2.18 -0.95
C PRO A 84 -4.38 -1.78 0.18
N LEU A 85 -3.82 -1.37 1.31
CA LEU A 85 -4.50 -1.03 2.56
C LEU A 85 -3.97 0.29 3.10
N GLY A 86 -4.81 1.03 3.80
CA GLY A 86 -4.36 2.09 4.69
C GLY A 86 -3.93 1.50 6.02
N LEU A 87 -2.80 1.93 6.54
CA LEU A 87 -2.25 1.51 7.83
C LEU A 87 -2.20 2.69 8.79
N SER A 88 -2.70 2.45 10.00
CA SER A 88 -2.54 3.33 11.15
C SER A 88 -1.61 2.63 12.13
N LEU A 89 -0.30 2.79 11.94
CA LEU A 89 0.70 2.16 12.82
C LEU A 89 0.55 2.54 14.30
N PRO A 90 0.22 3.79 14.68
CA PRO A 90 -0.02 4.15 16.08
C PRO A 90 -1.17 3.35 16.72
N GLU A 91 -2.17 2.96 15.92
CA GLU A 91 -3.34 2.22 16.38
C GLU A 91 -3.23 0.70 16.14
N GLY A 92 -2.28 0.25 15.30
CA GLY A 92 -2.17 -1.15 14.88
C GLY A 92 -3.34 -1.62 14.01
N ILE A 93 -3.95 -0.73 13.22
CA ILE A 93 -5.17 -1.02 12.45
C ILE A 93 -4.91 -0.87 10.96
N ALA A 94 -5.43 -1.82 10.17
CA ALA A 94 -5.53 -1.70 8.72
C ALA A 94 -6.96 -1.32 8.30
N ARG A 95 -7.08 -0.43 7.33
CA ARG A 95 -8.35 0.09 6.80
C ARG A 95 -8.40 -0.06 5.29
N THR A 96 -9.59 -0.13 4.74
CA THR A 96 -9.78 -0.13 3.28
C THR A 96 -9.58 1.29 2.74
N LEU A 97 -9.07 1.39 1.51
CA LEU A 97 -8.80 2.67 0.84
C LEU A 97 -9.98 3.14 -0.04
N ASP A 98 -11.04 2.35 -0.12
CA ASP A 98 -12.26 2.58 -0.89
C ASP A 98 -13.33 3.39 -0.14
N SER A 99 -13.10 3.67 1.14
CA SER A 99 -14.09 4.26 2.06
C SER A 99 -13.84 5.75 2.35
N ALA A 100 -13.01 6.42 1.54
CA ALA A 100 -12.75 7.87 1.62
C ALA A 100 -13.63 8.66 0.63
#